data_AF-A0AAD9K0C3-F1
#
_entry.id   AF-A0AAD9K0C3-F1
#
_cell.length_a   1.000
_cell.length_b   1.000
_cell.length_c   1.000
_cell.angle_alpha   90.00
_cell.angle_beta   90.00
_cell.angle_gamma   90.00
#
_symmetry.space_group_name_H-M   'P 1'
#
loop_
_entity.id
_entity.type
_entity.pdbx_description
1 polymer ?
#
loop_
_entity_poly.entity_id
_entity_poly.type
_entity_poly.pdbx_seq_one_letter_code
_entity_poly.pdbx_strand_id
1 'polypeptide(L)'
;MKPALISCRIWIKMKRIIRDIGLLSFRYYVLFHLPNLKFLDSTPVKREEKLEAKQRGQFLKVIKPAEDVIVDKSDELLVCRYTPLPKSIREQPDHKATFGRCKYVYYGRHSEGNRFIRNKDL
;
A
#
# COMPACT_ATOMS: atom_id res chain seq x y z
N MET A 1 -6.87 -18.67 -36.22
CA MET A 1 -7.24 -18.67 -34.79
C MET A 1 -6.00 -18.41 -33.96
N LYS A 2 -5.83 -17.23 -33.35
CA LYS A 2 -4.72 -16.96 -32.42
C LYS A 2 -5.22 -16.05 -31.28
N PRO A 3 -5.32 -16.55 -30.05
CA PRO A 3 -5.23 -15.67 -28.89
C PRO A 3 -4.32 -16.29 -27.82
N ALA A 4 -3.05 -15.92 -27.81
CA ALA A 4 -2.15 -16.30 -26.70
C ALA A 4 -1.12 -15.22 -26.34
N LEU A 5 -0.74 -14.36 -27.29
CA LEU A 5 0.36 -13.39 -27.08
C LEU A 5 -0.05 -12.10 -26.37
N ILE A 6 -1.35 -11.82 -26.23
CA ILE A 6 -1.86 -10.64 -25.51
C ILE A 6 -1.75 -10.85 -23.99
N SER A 7 -1.65 -12.10 -23.51
CA SER A 7 -1.69 -12.41 -22.08
C SER A 7 -0.42 -11.98 -21.33
N CYS A 8 0.79 -12.29 -21.82
CA CYS A 8 2.00 -12.14 -21.01
C CYS A 8 2.41 -10.69 -20.72
N ARG A 9 2.39 -9.78 -21.71
CA ARG A 9 2.86 -8.39 -21.48
C ARG A 9 1.92 -7.59 -20.59
N ILE A 10 0.61 -7.80 -20.76
CA ILE A 10 -0.41 -7.19 -19.91
C ILE A 10 -0.32 -7.74 -18.50
N TRP A 11 -0.10 -9.05 -18.35
CA TRP A 11 0.05 -9.68 -17.04
C TRP A 11 1.32 -9.26 -16.29
N ILE A 12 2.44 -9.06 -16.99
CA ILE A 12 3.68 -8.52 -16.40
C ILE A 12 3.46 -7.07 -15.93
N LYS A 13 2.83 -6.22 -16.75
CA LYS A 13 2.49 -4.84 -16.35
C LYS A 13 1.51 -4.82 -15.18
N MET A 14 0.48 -5.67 -15.21
CA MET A 14 -0.48 -5.81 -14.12
C MET A 14 0.19 -6.28 -12.84
N LYS A 15 1.06 -7.30 -12.86
CA LYS A 15 1.82 -7.75 -11.68
C LYS A 15 2.63 -6.64 -11.03
N ARG A 16 3.24 -5.76 -11.83
CA ARG A 16 3.98 -4.62 -11.30
C ARG A 16 3.06 -3.60 -10.62
N ILE A 17 1.86 -3.38 -11.17
CA ILE A 17 0.86 -2.45 -10.64
C ILE A 17 0.15 -3.03 -9.39
N ILE A 18 -0.14 -4.33 -9.37
CA ILE A 18 -0.74 -5.07 -8.23
C ILE A 18 0.03 -4.87 -6.94
N ARG A 19 1.36 -4.92 -7.04
CA ARG A 19 2.24 -4.87 -5.87
C ARG A 19 2.17 -3.53 -5.14
N ASP A 20 1.70 -2.48 -5.81
CA ASP A 20 1.69 -1.10 -5.31
C ASP A 20 0.28 -0.63 -4.93
N ILE A 21 -0.76 -1.27 -5.46
CA ILE A 21 -2.17 -1.02 -5.12
C ILE A 21 -2.54 -2.00 -4.02
N GLY A 22 -2.80 -1.52 -2.80
CA GLY A 22 -3.29 -2.37 -1.71
C GLY A 22 -4.42 -3.30 -2.18
N LEU A 23 -4.38 -4.56 -1.72
CA LEU A 23 -5.16 -5.71 -2.21
C LEU A 23 -6.64 -5.42 -2.54
N LEU A 24 -7.29 -4.50 -1.81
CA LEU A 24 -8.70 -4.17 -2.01
C LEU A 24 -9.03 -3.43 -3.32
N SER A 25 -8.11 -2.64 -3.86
CA SER A 25 -8.39 -1.81 -5.06
C SER A 25 -7.94 -2.44 -6.37
N PHE A 26 -7.08 -3.47 -6.31
CA PHE A 26 -6.55 -4.11 -7.52
C PHE A 26 -7.65 -4.78 -8.36
N ARG A 27 -8.61 -5.44 -7.70
CA ARG A 27 -9.64 -6.21 -8.39
C ARG A 27 -10.46 -5.36 -9.38
N TYR A 28 -10.91 -4.18 -8.96
CA TYR A 28 -11.64 -3.24 -9.81
C TYR A 28 -10.76 -2.65 -10.93
N TYR A 29 -9.49 -2.39 -10.63
CA TYR A 29 -8.53 -1.91 -11.63
C TYR A 29 -8.34 -2.91 -12.78
N VAL A 30 -8.27 -4.22 -12.47
CA VAL A 30 -8.23 -5.27 -13.51
C VAL A 30 -9.47 -5.26 -14.35
N LEU A 31 -10.63 -5.25 -13.71
CA LEU A 31 -11.92 -5.35 -14.40
C LEU A 31 -12.16 -4.16 -15.33
N PHE A 32 -11.66 -2.98 -14.96
CA PHE A 32 -11.68 -1.79 -15.81
C PHE A 32 -10.86 -1.98 -17.09
N HIS A 33 -9.66 -2.55 -16.98
CA HIS A 33 -8.79 -2.79 -18.14
C HIS A 33 -9.16 -4.05 -18.95
N LEU A 34 -9.87 -5.01 -18.34
CA LEU A 34 -10.29 -6.28 -18.93
C LEU A 34 -11.80 -6.50 -18.75
N PRO A 35 -12.67 -5.78 -19.48
CA PRO A 35 -14.13 -5.84 -19.27
C PRO A 35 -14.77 -7.21 -19.60
N ASN A 36 -14.11 -7.99 -20.47
CA ASN A 36 -14.55 -9.31 -20.90
C ASN A 36 -14.12 -10.45 -19.95
N LEU A 37 -13.49 -10.12 -18.82
CA LEU A 37 -13.05 -11.12 -17.84
C LEU A 37 -14.26 -11.79 -17.17
N LYS A 38 -14.21 -13.12 -17.07
CA LYS A 38 -15.26 -13.96 -16.46
C LYS A 38 -14.93 -14.40 -15.03
N PHE A 39 -13.65 -14.63 -14.74
CA PHE A 39 -13.14 -15.06 -13.43
C PHE A 39 -11.85 -14.29 -13.09
N LEU A 40 -11.63 -14.01 -11.81
CA LEU A 40 -10.44 -13.34 -11.29
C LEU A 40 -10.13 -13.89 -9.89
N ASP A 41 -8.88 -14.29 -9.64
CA ASP A 41 -8.43 -14.88 -8.36
C ASP A 41 -9.33 -16.02 -7.86
N SER A 42 -9.64 -16.97 -8.74
CA SER A 42 -10.51 -18.13 -8.46
C SER A 42 -11.96 -17.78 -8.07
N THR A 43 -12.37 -16.53 -8.18
CA THR A 43 -13.75 -16.09 -7.94
C THR A 43 -14.40 -15.60 -9.24
N PRO A 44 -15.70 -15.89 -9.47
CA PRO A 44 -16.41 -15.36 -10.62
C PRO A 44 -16.56 -13.84 -10.50
N VAL A 45 -16.53 -13.13 -11.62
CA VAL A 45 -16.71 -11.68 -11.66
C VAL A 45 -18.20 -11.33 -11.59
N LYS A 46 -18.61 -10.56 -10.59
CA LYS A 46 -20.00 -10.12 -10.42
C LYS A 46 -20.32 -8.89 -11.29
N ARG A 47 -21.61 -8.67 -11.57
CA ARG A 47 -22.07 -7.47 -12.30
C ARG A 47 -21.84 -6.17 -11.53
N GLU A 48 -22.03 -6.20 -10.22
CA GLU A 48 -21.78 -5.07 -9.32
C GLU A 48 -20.33 -4.62 -9.40
N GLU A 49 -19.39 -5.56 -9.34
CA GLU A 49 -17.96 -5.27 -9.45
C GLU A 49 -17.59 -4.64 -10.79
N LYS A 50 -18.25 -5.07 -11.88
CA LYS A 50 -18.05 -4.45 -13.21
C LYS A 50 -18.57 -3.02 -13.26
N LEU A 51 -19.69 -2.74 -12.59
CA LEU A 51 -20.25 -1.40 -12.52
C LEU A 51 -19.33 -0.48 -11.71
N GLU A 52 -18.89 -0.93 -10.54
CA GLU A 52 -17.93 -0.19 -9.72
C GLU A 52 -16.60 0.02 -10.42
N ALA A 53 -16.08 -1.00 -11.12
CA ALA A 53 -14.86 -0.89 -11.91
C ALA A 53 -15.00 0.14 -13.04
N LYS A 54 -16.16 0.22 -13.69
CA LYS A 54 -16.42 1.23 -14.73
C LYS A 54 -16.43 2.65 -14.16
N GLN A 55 -16.97 2.84 -12.95
CA GLN A 55 -17.05 4.15 -12.30
C GLN A 55 -15.72 4.60 -11.69
N ARG A 56 -15.08 3.71 -10.90
CA ARG A 56 -13.89 4.04 -10.10
C ARG A 56 -12.58 3.70 -10.81
N GLY A 57 -12.59 2.76 -11.75
CA GLY A 57 -11.40 2.17 -12.35
C GLY A 57 -10.45 3.16 -13.03
N GLN A 58 -10.97 4.23 -13.60
CA GLN A 58 -10.16 5.31 -14.19
C GLN A 58 -9.23 5.98 -13.17
N PHE A 59 -9.65 6.08 -11.91
CA PHE A 59 -8.93 6.76 -10.83
C PHE A 59 -8.03 5.82 -10.02
N LEU A 60 -8.17 4.50 -10.19
CA LEU A 60 -7.39 3.50 -9.43
C LEU A 60 -5.96 3.32 -9.94
N LYS A 61 -5.54 4.07 -10.96
CA LYS A 61 -4.15 4.07 -11.43
C LYS A 61 -3.27 4.80 -10.40
N VAL A 62 -2.62 4.04 -9.53
CA VAL A 62 -1.59 4.58 -8.64
C VAL A 62 -0.37 4.95 -9.48
N ILE A 63 -0.15 6.25 -9.64
CA ILE A 63 1.06 6.80 -10.23
C ILE A 63 2.06 6.94 -9.08
N LYS A 64 3.16 6.19 -9.15
CA LYS A 64 4.32 6.52 -8.33
C LYS A 64 4.95 7.79 -8.93
N PRO A 65 5.09 8.89 -8.16
CA PRO A 65 5.92 9.98 -8.61
C PRO A 65 7.32 9.42 -8.89
N ALA A 66 7.94 9.86 -9.98
CA ALA A 66 9.33 9.52 -10.22
C ALA A 66 10.16 10.04 -9.04
N GLU A 67 11.03 9.20 -8.49
CA GLU A 67 11.90 9.56 -7.36
C GLU A 67 12.88 10.71 -7.73
N ASP A 68 12.98 11.04 -9.02
CA ASP A 68 14.00 11.92 -9.58
C ASP A 68 13.64 13.42 -9.60
N VAL A 69 12.56 13.87 -8.96
CA VAL A 69 12.21 15.31 -8.90
C VAL A 69 11.80 15.74 -7.49
N ILE A 70 12.69 15.55 -6.53
CA ILE A 70 12.83 16.51 -5.43
C ILE A 70 14.13 17.26 -5.71
N VAL A 71 14.12 18.06 -6.77
CA VAL A 71 15.10 19.13 -6.92
C VAL A 71 14.41 20.36 -6.37
N ASP A 72 14.81 20.77 -5.17
CA ASP A 72 14.45 22.05 -4.55
C ASP A 72 14.84 23.20 -5.51
N LYS A 73 13.91 23.55 -6.41
CA LYS A 73 14.04 24.63 -7.39
C LYS A 73 12.96 25.69 -7.20
N SER A 74 12.48 25.87 -5.96
CA SER A 74 11.43 26.83 -5.65
C SER A 74 11.56 27.48 -4.28
N ASP A 75 12.78 27.62 -3.75
CA ASP A 75 12.99 28.30 -2.46
C ASP A 75 12.83 29.83 -2.53
N GLU A 76 12.78 30.45 -3.71
CA GLU A 76 12.68 31.91 -3.82
C GLU A 76 11.26 32.45 -4.07
N LEU A 77 10.32 31.67 -4.63
CA LEU A 77 8.99 32.17 -5.03
C LEU A 77 7.83 31.74 -4.12
N LEU A 78 8.04 30.80 -3.19
CA LEU A 78 6.97 30.21 -2.37
C LEU A 78 6.84 30.81 -0.96
N VAL A 79 7.63 31.82 -0.62
CA VAL A 79 7.62 32.48 0.70
C VAL A 79 6.25 33.11 1.03
N CYS A 80 5.39 33.37 0.04
CA CYS A 80 4.16 34.13 0.23
C CYS A 80 2.84 33.33 0.33
N ARG A 81 2.83 31.99 0.28
CA ARG A 81 1.56 31.19 0.27
C ARG A 81 1.44 30.08 1.30
N TYR A 82 2.43 29.88 2.15
CA TYR A 82 2.35 28.89 3.21
C TYR A 82 2.52 29.59 4.55
N THR A 83 1.61 29.32 5.50
CA THR A 83 1.85 29.54 6.92
C THR A 83 2.71 28.35 7.37
N PRO A 84 4.05 28.50 7.47
CA PRO A 84 4.90 27.39 7.89
C PRO A 84 4.46 26.92 9.27
N LEU A 85 4.69 25.63 9.55
CA LEU A 85 4.49 25.08 10.88
C LEU A 85 5.15 26.02 11.90
N PRO A 86 4.44 26.41 12.98
CA PRO A 86 4.98 27.36 13.94
C PRO A 86 6.33 26.84 14.43
N LYS A 87 7.36 27.67 14.28
CA LYS A 87 8.72 27.39 14.77
C LYS A 87 8.81 27.44 16.29
N SER A 88 7.67 27.56 17.00
CA SER A 88 7.65 27.52 18.45
C SER A 88 8.12 26.14 18.89
N ILE A 89 9.40 26.09 19.25
CA ILE A 89 9.90 25.15 20.23
C ILE A 89 9.02 25.41 21.45
N ARG A 90 8.10 24.47 21.72
CA ARG A 90 7.22 24.54 22.88
C ARG A 90 8.14 24.62 24.10
N GLU A 91 8.11 25.74 24.81
CA GLU A 91 8.76 25.80 26.12
C GLU A 91 7.96 24.91 27.06
N GLN A 92 8.65 23.93 27.66
CA GLN A 92 8.10 23.03 28.66
C GLN A 92 7.48 23.85 29.81
N PRO A 93 6.29 23.47 30.31
CA PRO A 93 6.14 22.14 30.90
C PRO A 93 4.90 21.36 30.43
N ASP A 94 4.35 21.64 29.26
CA ASP A 94 3.25 20.82 28.76
C ASP A 94 3.78 19.55 28.09
N HIS A 95 3.12 18.42 28.40
CA HIS A 95 3.30 17.05 27.89
C HIS A 95 4.64 16.33 28.16
N LYS A 96 4.71 15.60 29.30
CA LYS A 96 5.61 14.45 29.50
C LYS A 96 5.13 13.23 28.70
N ALA A 97 5.22 13.26 27.38
CA ALA A 97 5.11 12.04 26.57
C ALA A 97 6.51 11.44 26.39
N THR A 98 6.86 10.45 27.21
CA THR A 98 8.14 9.75 27.11
C THR A 98 8.02 8.61 26.10
N PHE A 99 8.77 8.67 24.99
CA PHE A 99 8.95 7.52 24.10
C PHE A 99 10.23 6.77 24.51
N GLY A 100 10.08 5.55 25.01
CA GLY A 100 11.20 4.66 25.34
C GLY A 100 11.30 3.50 24.35
N ARG A 101 12.52 3.04 24.06
CA ARG A 101 12.71 1.74 23.39
C ARG A 101 12.61 0.63 24.43
N CYS A 102 11.51 -0.13 24.40
CA CYS A 102 11.41 -1.36 25.18
C CYS A 102 12.35 -2.40 24.57
N LYS A 103 13.47 -2.70 25.23
CA LYS A 103 14.33 -3.85 24.89
C LYS A 103 13.70 -5.12 25.47
N TYR A 104 12.55 -5.51 24.94
CA TYR A 104 11.96 -6.78 25.31
C TYR A 104 12.75 -7.91 24.63
N VAL A 105 13.47 -8.69 25.44
CA VAL A 105 14.12 -9.93 24.98
C VAL A 105 13.12 -11.05 25.21
N TYR A 106 12.63 -11.62 24.12
CA TYR A 106 11.71 -12.74 24.17
C TYR A 106 12.48 -14.02 24.47
N TYR A 107 12.36 -14.53 25.70
CA TYR A 107 13.04 -15.76 26.12
C TYR A 107 12.34 -17.05 25.66
N GLY A 108 11.24 -16.96 24.88
CA GLY A 108 10.59 -18.11 24.26
C GLY A 108 9.87 -19.07 25.23
N ARG A 109 10.36 -19.26 26.46
CA ARG A 109 9.90 -20.31 27.40
C ARG A 109 8.41 -20.27 27.74
N HIS A 110 7.78 -19.11 27.63
CA HIS A 110 6.36 -18.90 27.89
C HIS A 110 5.56 -18.52 26.64
N SER A 111 6.08 -18.82 25.45
CA SER A 111 5.31 -18.66 24.23
C SER A 111 4.03 -19.48 24.29
N GLU A 112 2.95 -18.94 23.73
CA GLU A 112 1.69 -19.69 23.52
C GLU A 112 1.93 -21.01 22.77
N GLY A 113 2.96 -21.08 21.92
CA GLY A 113 3.37 -22.29 21.20
C GLY A 113 4.13 -23.32 22.04
N ASN A 114 4.66 -22.95 23.21
CA ASN A 114 5.48 -23.82 24.06
C ASN A 114 4.69 -24.52 25.17
N ARG A 115 3.36 -24.35 25.18
CA ARG A 115 2.44 -24.97 26.15
C ARG A 115 2.54 -26.51 26.21
N PHE A 116 3.05 -27.15 25.15
CA PHE A 116 3.11 -28.61 25.02
C PHE A 116 4.54 -29.18 25.03
N ILE A 117 5.58 -28.35 25.21
CA ILE A 117 6.95 -28.82 25.29
C ILE A 117 7.20 -29.33 26.71
N ARG A 118 7.28 -30.66 26.86
CA ARG A 118 7.46 -31.34 28.15
C ARG A 118 8.92 -31.52 28.56
N ASN A 119 9.84 -31.35 27.62
CA ASN A 119 11.27 -31.48 27.87
C ASN A 119 11.82 -30.13 28.38
N LYS A 120 12.86 -30.17 29.23
CA LYS A 120 13.49 -28.98 29.81
C LYS A 120 14.39 -28.22 28.82
N ASP A 121 14.18 -28.40 27.52
CA ASP A 121 15.10 -27.99 26.44
C ASP A 121 14.80 -26.57 25.89
N LEU A 122 14.03 -25.77 26.63
CA LEU A 122 13.77 -24.35 26.35
C LEU A 122 14.69 -23.47 27.19
#